data_AF-A0A3M2LW93-F1
#
_entry.id   AF-A0A3M2LW93-F1
#
_cell.length_a   1.000
_cell.length_b   1.000
_cell.length_c   1.000
_cell.angle_alpha   90.00
_cell.angle_beta   90.00
_cell.angle_gamma   90.00
#
_symmetry.space_group_name_H-M   'P 1'
#
loop_
_entity.id
_entity.type
_entity.pdbx_description
1 polymer ?
#
loop_
_entity_poly.entity_id
_entity_poly.type
_entity_poly.pdbx_seq_one_letter_code
_entity_poly.pdbx_strand_id
1 'polypeptide(L)'
;MTEPNHGGTAHDHEFARGAAALLRRELARPSGPGSPPDVTVRTNTPAAAFGGWDAARTLAETAGRGHAEFSAAYRLLFTEVLAAAEALERTADTVQEAEDDTVDRVRHVGELLGGAPQETP
;
A
#
# COMPACT_ATOMS: atom_id res chain seq x y z
N MET A 1 -24.54 -3.66 25.93
CA MET A 1 -24.32 -4.60 24.81
C MET A 1 -24.42 -3.75 23.57
N THR A 2 -23.28 -3.26 23.09
CA THR A 2 -23.22 -2.26 22.01
C THR A 2 -23.32 -3.01 20.69
N GLU A 3 -24.32 -2.68 19.88
CA GLU A 3 -24.51 -3.29 18.56
C GLU A 3 -23.28 -3.06 17.68
N PRO A 4 -22.88 -4.04 16.85
CA PRO A 4 -21.84 -3.84 15.86
C PRO A 4 -22.35 -2.80 14.86
N ASN A 5 -21.65 -1.68 14.80
CA ASN A 5 -21.88 -0.64 13.81
C ASN A 5 -21.63 -1.23 12.42
N HIS A 6 -22.69 -1.63 11.72
CA HIS A 6 -22.66 -1.97 10.30
C HIS A 6 -22.50 -0.68 9.49
N GLY A 7 -21.33 -0.04 9.57
CA GLY A 7 -20.86 0.79 8.47
C GLY A 7 -20.67 -0.15 7.29
N GLY A 8 -21.54 -0.06 6.28
CA GLY A 8 -21.58 -1.01 5.18
C GLY A 8 -20.23 -1.16 4.49
N THR A 9 -19.94 -2.39 4.06
CA THR A 9 -18.75 -2.83 3.32
C THR A 9 -18.40 -1.93 2.10
N ALA A 10 -19.39 -1.18 1.61
CA ALA A 10 -19.23 -0.21 0.53
C ALA A 10 -18.22 0.90 0.88
N HIS A 11 -18.15 1.31 2.15
CA HIS A 11 -17.20 2.34 2.59
C HIS A 11 -15.79 1.78 2.77
N ASP A 12 -15.65 0.47 3.00
CA ASP A 12 -14.37 -0.16 3.32
C ASP A 12 -13.51 -0.34 2.06
N HIS A 13 -14.11 -0.71 0.92
CA HIS A 13 -13.36 -0.89 -0.32
C HIS A 13 -12.93 0.46 -0.94
N GLU A 14 -13.76 1.50 -0.87
CA GLU A 14 -13.39 2.87 -1.27
C GLU A 14 -12.25 3.40 -0.41
N PHE A 15 -12.31 3.19 0.91
CA PHE A 15 -11.23 3.57 1.81
C PHE A 15 -9.93 2.83 1.49
N ALA A 16 -9.99 1.52 1.26
CA ALA A 16 -8.82 0.71 0.91
C ALA A 16 -8.18 1.17 -0.42
N ARG A 17 -8.99 1.47 -1.45
CA ARG A 17 -8.50 2.07 -2.71
C ARG A 17 -7.88 3.45 -2.50
N GLY A 18 -8.51 4.30 -1.69
CA GLY A 18 -7.98 5.62 -1.35
C GLY A 18 -6.62 5.53 -0.65
N ALA A 19 -6.48 4.64 0.32
CA ALA A 19 -5.22 4.38 1.01
C ALA A 19 -4.13 3.84 0.06
N ALA A 20 -4.47 2.86 -0.79
CA ALA A 20 -3.55 2.31 -1.79
C ALA A 20 -3.07 3.39 -2.78
N ALA A 21 -3.97 4.24 -3.27
CA ALA A 21 -3.64 5.34 -4.18
C ALA A 21 -2.73 6.38 -3.52
N LEU A 22 -2.98 6.72 -2.26
CA LEU A 22 -2.13 7.63 -1.48
C LEU A 22 -0.72 7.06 -1.31
N LEU A 23 -0.61 5.79 -0.89
CA LEU A 23 0.69 5.12 -0.70
C LEU A 23 1.47 5.09 -2.02
N ARG A 24 0.84 4.68 -3.11
CA ARG A 24 1.48 4.70 -4.43
C ARG A 24 1.89 6.09 -4.87
N ARG A 25 1.08 7.13 -4.64
CA ARG A 25 1.44 8.49 -5.01
C ARG A 25 2.68 8.99 -4.27
N GLU A 26 2.75 8.75 -2.96
CA GLU A 26 3.90 9.16 -2.15
C GLU A 26 5.16 8.37 -2.54
N LEU A 27 5.02 7.08 -2.88
CA LEU A 27 6.13 6.22 -3.29
C LEU A 27 6.48 6.35 -4.79
N ALA A 28 5.59 6.80 -5.65
CA ALA A 28 5.87 6.95 -7.07
C ALA A 28 6.75 8.16 -7.38
N ARG A 29 7.08 9.01 -6.40
CA ARG A 29 7.99 10.14 -6.58
C ARG A 29 9.37 9.60 -6.97
N PRO A 30 9.78 9.69 -8.26
CA PRO A 30 11.02 9.08 -8.74
C PRO A 30 12.26 9.74 -8.16
N SER A 31 12.10 10.99 -7.72
CA SER A 31 13.13 11.87 -7.23
C SER A 31 12.49 12.92 -6.34
N GLY A 32 13.04 13.09 -5.15
CA GLY A 32 12.56 14.03 -4.13
C GLY A 32 13.06 13.65 -2.73
N PRO A 33 12.90 14.53 -1.74
CA PRO A 33 13.28 14.25 -0.36
C PRO A 33 12.61 12.96 0.14
N GLY A 34 13.40 12.02 0.64
CA GLY A 34 12.90 10.71 1.10
C GLY A 34 12.69 9.68 0.00
N SER A 35 13.05 9.94 -1.25
CA SER A 35 13.12 8.87 -2.27
C SER A 35 14.32 7.94 -2.02
N PRO A 36 14.30 6.66 -2.43
CA PRO A 36 15.45 5.76 -2.25
C PRO A 36 16.78 6.30 -2.85
N PRO A 37 16.79 6.98 -4.01
CA PRO A 37 17.97 7.67 -4.51
C PRO A 37 18.44 8.82 -3.60
N ASP A 38 17.51 9.66 -3.10
CA ASP A 38 17.82 10.78 -2.18
C ASP A 38 18.45 10.27 -0.88
N VAL A 39 17.84 9.24 -0.27
CA VAL A 39 18.33 8.64 0.97
C VAL A 39 19.71 8.02 0.77
N THR A 40 19.95 7.39 -0.37
CA THR A 40 21.26 6.83 -0.71
C THR A 40 22.31 7.93 -0.86
N VAL A 41 21.98 9.06 -1.50
CA VAL A 41 22.94 10.17 -1.63
C VAL A 41 23.20 10.84 -0.28
N ARG A 42 22.16 11.10 0.53
CA ARG A 42 22.28 11.84 1.80
C ARG A 42 23.02 11.08 2.89
N THR A 43 22.95 9.75 2.87
CA THR A 43 23.60 8.91 3.89
C THR A 43 25.02 8.49 3.49
N ASN A 44 25.47 8.86 2.29
CA ASN A 44 26.80 8.55 1.82
C ASN A 44 27.82 9.62 2.29
N THR A 45 28.64 9.26 3.27
CA THR A 45 29.79 10.07 3.66
C THR A 45 31.05 9.55 2.96
N PRO A 46 31.69 10.33 2.07
CA PRO A 46 32.85 9.85 1.33
C PRO A 46 34.05 9.61 2.26
N ALA A 47 34.88 8.62 1.94
CA ALA A 47 36.06 8.26 2.74
C ALA A 47 37.01 9.45 3.02
N ALA A 48 37.12 10.38 2.06
CA ALA A 48 37.93 11.59 2.18
C ALA A 48 37.48 12.52 3.33
N ALA A 49 36.22 12.44 3.79
CA ALA A 49 35.71 13.24 4.90
C ALA A 49 36.28 12.82 6.26
N PHE A 50 36.82 11.61 6.39
CA PHE A 50 37.35 11.07 7.64
C PHE A 50 38.85 11.34 7.84
N GLY A 51 39.59 11.68 6.77
CA GLY A 51 41.03 11.89 6.78
C GLY A 51 41.85 10.66 6.38
N GLY A 52 43.18 10.81 6.28
CA GLY A 52 44.08 9.80 5.70
C GLY A 52 44.81 8.87 6.69
N TRP A 53 44.46 8.91 7.97
CA TRP A 53 45.09 8.11 9.02
C TRP A 53 44.38 6.76 9.20
N ASP A 54 45.05 5.75 9.77
CA ASP A 54 44.55 4.37 9.76
C ASP A 54 43.16 4.21 10.39
N ALA A 55 42.91 4.84 11.54
CA ALA A 55 41.59 4.78 12.16
C ALA A 55 40.51 5.51 11.34
N ALA A 56 40.86 6.53 10.54
CA ALA A 56 39.93 7.13 9.60
C ALA A 56 39.59 6.20 8.42
N ARG A 57 40.54 5.36 7.96
CA ARG A 57 40.24 4.33 6.95
C ARG A 57 39.26 3.30 7.49
N THR A 58 39.49 2.79 8.70
CA THR A 58 38.59 1.86 9.37
C THR A 58 37.20 2.47 9.62
N LEU A 59 37.14 3.75 9.99
CA LEU A 59 35.89 4.47 10.16
C LEU A 59 35.15 4.63 8.83
N ALA A 60 35.85 4.99 7.75
CA ALA A 60 35.27 5.10 6.41
C ALA A 60 34.71 3.76 5.91
N GLU A 61 35.41 2.65 6.12
CA GLU A 61 34.94 1.31 5.78
C GLU A 61 33.69 0.91 6.57
N THR A 62 33.65 1.25 7.86
CA THR A 62 32.50 0.98 8.73
C THR A 62 31.30 1.83 8.33
N ALA A 63 31.51 3.12 8.06
CA ALA A 63 30.48 4.02 7.56
C ALA A 63 29.95 3.56 6.20
N GLY A 64 30.82 3.11 5.30
CA GLY A 64 30.43 2.56 3.99
C GLY A 64 29.58 1.29 4.10
N ARG A 65 29.93 0.38 5.00
CA ARG A 65 29.10 -0.81 5.28
C ARG A 65 27.74 -0.43 5.86
N GLY A 66 27.71 0.44 6.86
CA GLY A 66 26.45 0.92 7.45
C GLY A 66 25.57 1.65 6.44
N HIS A 67 26.17 2.46 5.56
CA HIS A 67 25.47 3.10 4.45
C HIS A 67 24.83 2.07 3.51
N ALA A 68 25.58 1.04 3.10
CA ALA A 68 25.07 -0.01 2.22
C ALA A 68 23.90 -0.79 2.86
N GLU A 69 24.05 -1.20 4.12
CA GLU A 69 23.01 -1.89 4.88
C GLU A 69 21.76 -1.04 5.04
N PHE A 70 21.92 0.23 5.41
CA PHE A 70 20.81 1.16 5.56
C PHE A 70 20.07 1.40 4.24
N SER A 71 20.80 1.67 3.15
CA SER A 71 20.21 1.84 1.82
C SER A 71 19.52 0.57 1.32
N ALA A 72 19.97 -0.62 1.70
CA ALA A 72 19.31 -1.88 1.37
C ALA A 72 18.00 -2.05 2.17
N ALA A 73 18.06 -1.84 3.49
CA ALA A 73 16.88 -1.89 4.36
C ALA A 73 15.81 -0.88 3.95
N TYR A 74 16.21 0.33 3.57
CA TYR A 74 15.30 1.37 3.09
C TYR A 74 14.60 0.98 1.78
N ARG A 75 15.34 0.38 0.84
CA ARG A 75 14.77 -0.15 -0.41
C ARG A 75 13.78 -1.28 -0.15
N LEU A 76 14.09 -2.16 0.80
CA LEU A 76 13.19 -3.25 1.19
C LEU A 76 11.89 -2.69 1.79
N LEU A 77 11.98 -1.78 2.75
CA LEU A 77 10.79 -1.09 3.31
C LEU A 77 9.93 -0.49 2.20
N PHE A 78 10.54 0.21 1.25
CA PHE A 78 9.82 0.81 0.13
C PHE A 78 9.07 -0.23 -0.71
N THR A 79 9.70 -1.37 -0.96
CA THR A 79 9.12 -2.49 -1.71
C THR A 79 7.95 -3.11 -0.95
N GLU A 80 8.10 -3.32 0.36
CA GLU A 80 7.05 -3.86 1.23
C GLU A 80 5.81 -2.95 1.29
N VAL A 81 6.00 -1.63 1.37
CA VAL A 81 4.86 -0.69 1.38
C VAL A 81 4.14 -0.68 0.02
N LEU A 82 4.86 -0.81 -1.10
CA LEU A 82 4.23 -0.97 -2.41
C LEU A 82 3.43 -2.28 -2.50
N ALA A 83 4.00 -3.38 -2.03
CA ALA A 83 3.31 -4.67 -1.99
C ALA A 83 2.04 -4.62 -1.11
N ALA A 84 2.10 -3.91 0.02
CA ALA A 84 0.94 -3.67 0.88
C ALA A 84 -0.14 -2.84 0.15
N ALA A 85 0.23 -1.80 -0.60
CA ALA A 85 -0.72 -1.02 -1.39
C ALA A 85 -1.40 -1.87 -2.48
N GLU A 86 -0.66 -2.75 -3.15
CA GLU A 86 -1.24 -3.71 -4.11
C GLU A 86 -2.17 -4.72 -3.45
N ALA A 87 -1.84 -5.19 -2.25
CA ALA A 87 -2.71 -6.09 -1.49
C ALA A 87 -4.01 -5.41 -1.06
N LEU A 88 -3.94 -4.13 -0.67
CA LEU A 88 -5.12 -3.31 -0.34
C LEU A 88 -6.04 -3.15 -1.55
N GLU A 89 -5.50 -2.84 -2.73
CA GLU A 89 -6.30 -2.71 -3.95
C GLU A 89 -6.96 -4.04 -4.34
N ARG A 90 -6.22 -5.15 -4.33
CA ARG A 90 -6.81 -6.49 -4.57
C ARG A 90 -7.93 -6.83 -3.60
N THR A 91 -7.76 -6.45 -2.33
CA THR A 91 -8.78 -6.68 -1.30
C THR A 91 -10.03 -5.84 -1.61
N ALA A 92 -9.85 -4.57 -1.97
CA ALA A 92 -10.95 -3.70 -2.36
C ALA A 92 -11.71 -4.22 -3.59
N ASP A 93 -10.99 -4.71 -4.61
CA ASP A 93 -11.60 -5.29 -5.80
C ASP A 93 -12.42 -6.54 -5.47
N THR A 94 -11.89 -7.41 -4.61
CA THR A 94 -12.58 -8.63 -4.16
C THR A 94 -13.86 -8.30 -3.38
N VAL A 95 -13.80 -7.28 -2.52
CA VAL A 95 -14.97 -6.82 -1.73
C VAL A 95 -16.03 -6.24 -2.66
N GLN A 96 -15.65 -5.41 -3.62
CA GLN A 96 -16.60 -4.84 -4.58
C GLN A 96 -17.27 -5.93 -5.42
N GLU A 97 -16.52 -6.91 -5.91
CA GLU A 97 -17.07 -8.03 -6.70
C GLU A 97 -18.10 -8.83 -5.87
N ALA A 98 -17.81 -9.08 -4.59
CA ALA A 98 -18.73 -9.76 -3.68
C ALA A 98 -20.01 -8.94 -3.41
N GLU A 99 -19.90 -7.62 -3.34
CA GLU A 99 -21.05 -6.72 -3.22
C GLU A 99 -21.91 -6.74 -4.48
N ASP A 100 -21.30 -6.62 -5.65
CA ASP A 100 -22.00 -6.62 -6.94
C ASP A 100 -22.77 -7.94 -7.14
N ASP A 101 -22.15 -9.09 -6.85
CA ASP A 101 -22.82 -10.41 -6.88
C ASP A 101 -23.98 -10.49 -5.86
N THR A 102 -23.81 -9.93 -4.66
CA THR A 102 -24.87 -9.89 -3.65
C THR A 102 -26.06 -9.04 -4.11
N VAL A 103 -25.80 -7.86 -4.67
CA VAL A 103 -26.83 -6.95 -5.19
C VAL A 103 -27.57 -7.60 -6.35
N ASP A 104 -26.86 -8.25 -7.27
CA ASP A 104 -27.47 -8.95 -8.41
C ASP A 104 -28.35 -10.12 -7.95
N ARG A 105 -27.92 -10.90 -6.95
CA ARG A 105 -28.75 -11.97 -6.36
C ARG A 105 -30.00 -11.42 -5.70
N VAL A 106 -29.90 -10.33 -4.94
CA VAL A 106 -31.06 -9.69 -4.30
C VAL A 106 -32.06 -9.19 -5.35
N ARG A 107 -31.57 -8.56 -6.43
CA ARG A 107 -32.40 -8.10 -7.55
C ARG A 107 -33.13 -9.28 -8.20
N HIS A 108 -32.41 -10.36 -8.48
CA HIS A 108 -32.97 -11.57 -9.08
C HIS A 108 -34.08 -12.21 -8.21
N VAL A 109 -33.88 -12.29 -6.89
CA VAL A 109 -34.92 -12.76 -5.96
C VAL A 109 -36.13 -11.82 -5.96
N GLY A 110 -35.91 -10.51 -6.00
CA GLY A 110 -36.99 -9.52 -6.11
C GLY A 110 -37.84 -9.68 -7.38
N GLU A 111 -37.20 -9.98 -8.52
CA GLU A 111 -37.88 -10.28 -9.79
C GLU A 111 -38.71 -11.57 -9.72
N LEU A 112 -38.16 -12.64 -9.12
CA LEU A 112 -38.87 -13.91 -8.93
C LEU A 112 -40.08 -13.79 -8.00
N LEU A 113 -40.01 -12.91 -6.99
CA LEU A 113 -41.11 -12.63 -6.08
C LEU A 113 -42.11 -11.61 -6.65
N GLY A 114 -41.71 -10.84 -7.67
CA GLY A 114 -42.45 -9.69 -8.22
C GLY A 114 -43.25 -9.94 -9.50
N GLY A 115 -43.06 -11.06 -10.22
CA GLY A 115 -43.89 -11.45 -11.38
C GLY A 115 -44.67 -12.75 -11.09
N ALA A 116 -45.98 -12.89 -11.26
CA ALA A 116 -46.98 -12.16 -12.05
C ALA A 116 -48.38 -12.14 -11.38
N PRO A 117 -49.29 -11.21 -11.76
CA PRO A 117 -50.70 -11.26 -11.35
C PRO A 117 -51.40 -12.52 -11.90
N GLN A 118 -52.12 -13.22 -11.02
CA GLN A 118 -53.05 -14.28 -11.41
C GLN A 118 -54.29 -13.62 -12.03
N GLU A 119 -54.30 -13.42 -13.35
CA GLU A 119 -55.56 -13.24 -14.07
C GLU A 119 -56.26 -14.61 -14.14
N THR A 120 -57.11 -14.89 -13.15
CA THR A 120 -58.07 -16.00 -13.21
C THR A 120 -59.27 -15.59 -14.07
N PRO A 121 -59.68 -16.40 -15.06
CA PRO A 121 -60.86 -16.17 -15.90
C PRO A 121 -62.19 -16.31 -15.15
#